data_AF-A0A850JHW4-F1
#
_entry.id   AF-A0A850JHW4-F1
#
_cell.length_a   1.000
_cell.length_b   1.000
_cell.length_c   1.000
_cell.angle_alpha   90.00
_cell.angle_beta   90.00
_cell.angle_gamma   90.00
#
_symmetry.space_group_name_H-M   'P 1'
#
loop_
_entity.id
_entity.type
_entity.pdbx_description
1 polymer ?
#
loop_
_entity_poly.entity_id
_entity_poly.type
_entity_poly.pdbx_seq_one_letter_code
_entity_poly.pdbx_strand_id
1 'polypeptide(L)'
;AAAAGGDAEALALVHALAARMARGVAAMALALDPEMIIVGGPLVRSGGPLVAELRRRVRPLCLSPVRIEGSQLGDEAVGLGAVRLALDRIDEDLFRLDRDVTRT
;
A
#
# COMPACT_ATOMS: atom_id res chain seq x y z
N ALA A 1 8.50 3.20 16.61
CA ALA A 1 8.38 3.80 17.94
C ALA A 1 9.14 5.12 18.02
N ALA A 2 10.47 5.15 17.83
CA ALA A 2 11.30 6.36 17.97
C ALA A 2 10.82 7.59 17.14
N ALA A 3 10.64 7.45 15.82
CA ALA A 3 10.16 8.57 15.00
C ALA A 3 8.75 9.07 15.39
N ALA A 4 7.87 8.17 15.81
CA ALA A 4 6.54 8.55 16.31
C ALA A 4 6.60 9.21 17.69
N GLY A 5 7.64 8.91 18.47
CA GLY A 5 7.96 9.54 19.74
C GLY A 5 8.76 10.85 19.61
N GLY A 6 8.98 11.36 18.40
CA GLY A 6 9.64 12.64 18.17
C GLY A 6 11.18 12.58 18.14
N ASP A 7 11.77 11.39 18.12
CA ASP A 7 13.23 11.24 17.99
C ASP A 7 13.74 11.87 16.68
N ALA A 8 14.67 12.82 16.79
CA ALA A 8 15.09 13.67 15.68
C ALA A 8 15.85 12.88 14.60
N GLU A 9 16.68 11.92 14.99
CA GLU A 9 17.45 11.09 14.06
C GLU A 9 16.51 10.16 13.28
N ALA A 10 15.59 9.49 13.99
CA ALA A 10 14.60 8.64 13.36
C ALA A 10 13.66 9.41 12.41
N LEU A 11 13.26 10.64 12.78
CA LEU A 11 12.49 11.52 11.89
C LEU A 11 13.29 11.92 10.64
N ALA A 12 14.58 12.25 10.79
CA ALA A 12 15.44 12.56 9.65
C ALA A 12 15.53 11.40 8.65
N LEU A 13 15.66 10.17 9.15
CA LEU A 13 15.64 8.97 8.31
C LEU A 13 14.31 8.77 7.58
N VAL A 14 13.18 8.97 8.28
CA VAL A 14 11.84 8.93 7.66
C VAL A 14 11.71 9.99 6.57
N HIS A 15 12.20 11.21 6.82
CA HIS A 15 12.16 12.30 5.83
C HIS A 15 12.98 11.97 4.59
N ALA A 16 14.17 11.39 4.76
CA ALA A 16 15.02 10.97 3.65
C ALA A 16 14.39 9.84 2.83
N LEU A 17 13.76 8.86 3.49
CA LEU A 17 13.03 7.79 2.82
C LEU A 17 11.85 8.33 2.02
N ALA A 18 11.00 9.16 2.65
CA ALA A 18 9.84 9.77 2.00
C ALA A 18 10.27 10.62 0.78
N ALA A 19 11.39 11.35 0.88
CA ALA A 19 11.95 12.11 -0.25
C ALA A 19 12.28 11.23 -1.45
N ARG A 20 12.86 10.05 -1.20
CA ARG A 20 13.25 9.11 -2.25
C ARG A 20 12.04 8.41 -2.88
N MET A 21 11.02 8.12 -2.10
CA MET A 21 9.77 7.50 -2.56
C MET A 21 8.86 8.45 -3.33
N ALA A 22 8.82 9.74 -2.97
CA ALA A 22 7.82 10.70 -3.46
C ALA A 22 7.71 10.76 -4.98
N ARG A 23 8.83 10.74 -5.71
CA ARG A 23 8.82 10.75 -7.18
C ARG A 23 8.16 9.50 -7.78
N GLY A 24 8.46 8.32 -7.23
CA GLY A 24 7.85 7.08 -7.70
C GLY A 24 6.35 7.04 -7.40
N VAL A 25 5.95 7.50 -6.22
CA VAL A 25 4.52 7.59 -5.84
C VAL A 25 3.78 8.57 -6.73
N ALA A 26 4.35 9.75 -7.00
CA ALA A 26 3.75 10.74 -7.90
C ALA A 26 3.63 10.20 -9.34
N ALA A 27 4.65 9.47 -9.83
CA ALA A 27 4.60 8.84 -11.14
C ALA A 27 3.46 7.82 -11.24
N MET A 28 3.27 6.98 -10.21
CA MET A 28 2.14 6.04 -10.17
C MET A 28 0.79 6.77 -10.13
N ALA A 29 0.69 7.83 -9.32
CA ALA A 29 -0.54 8.62 -9.23
C ALA A 29 -0.92 9.27 -10.58
N LEU A 30 0.05 9.84 -11.28
CA LEU A 30 -0.17 10.49 -12.58
C LEU A 30 -0.42 9.49 -13.72
N ALA A 31 0.19 8.30 -13.65
CA ALA A 31 0.07 7.29 -14.70
C ALA A 31 -1.23 6.47 -14.60
N LEU A 32 -1.69 6.17 -13.39
CA LEU A 32 -2.83 5.28 -13.15
C LEU A 32 -4.11 6.02 -12.74
N ASP A 33 -4.00 7.29 -12.34
CA ASP A 33 -5.08 8.12 -11.79
C ASP A 33 -5.95 7.42 -10.72
N PRO A 34 -5.35 6.81 -9.68
CA PRO A 34 -6.14 6.10 -8.67
C PRO A 34 -6.75 7.08 -7.67
N GLU A 35 -7.91 6.73 -7.12
CA GLU A 35 -8.49 7.49 -6.00
C GLU A 35 -7.64 7.42 -4.72
N MET A 36 -6.84 6.36 -4.56
CA MET A 36 -6.05 6.10 -3.37
C MET A 36 -4.84 5.20 -3.65
N ILE A 37 -3.74 5.49 -2.96
CA ILE A 37 -2.53 4.66 -2.87
C ILE A 37 -2.40 4.16 -1.43
N ILE A 38 -2.31 2.83 -1.28
CA ILE A 38 -2.04 2.18 0.01
C ILE A 38 -0.56 1.81 0.07
N VAL A 39 0.12 2.25 1.13
CA VAL A 39 1.52 1.94 1.38
C VAL A 39 1.61 0.82 2.42
N GLY A 40 2.37 -0.22 2.13
CA GLY A 40 2.62 -1.34 3.04
C GLY A 40 4.08 -1.42 3.51
N GLY A 41 4.34 -2.27 4.49
CA GLY A 41 5.68 -2.58 4.99
C GLY A 41 5.88 -2.21 6.47
N PRO A 42 6.97 -2.70 7.08
CA PRO A 42 7.15 -2.68 8.54
C PRO A 42 7.32 -1.27 9.15
N LEU A 43 7.68 -0.30 8.32
CA LEU A 43 7.80 1.11 8.72
C LEU A 43 6.50 1.89 8.55
N VAL A 44 5.53 1.31 7.85
CA VAL A 44 4.28 1.97 7.50
C VAL A 44 3.24 1.67 8.56
N ARG A 45 2.70 2.74 9.13
CA ARG A 45 1.52 2.72 9.99
C ARG A 45 0.53 3.74 9.46
N SER A 46 -0.75 3.42 9.53
CA SER A 46 -1.80 4.41 9.22
C SER A 46 -1.61 5.65 10.10
N GLY A 47 -1.63 6.83 9.48
CA GLY A 47 -1.36 8.10 10.16
C GLY A 47 0.08 8.30 10.69
N GLY A 48 1.00 7.38 10.42
CA GLY A 48 2.39 7.46 10.91
C GLY A 48 3.26 8.50 10.18
N PRO A 49 4.44 8.85 10.73
CA PRO A 49 5.32 9.90 10.20
C PRO A 49 5.67 9.74 8.72
N LEU A 50 5.90 8.50 8.25
CA LEU A 50 6.21 8.21 6.86
C LEU A 50 5.05 8.55 5.91
N VAL A 51 3.82 8.16 6.27
CA VAL A 51 2.63 8.43 5.45
C VAL A 51 2.33 9.92 5.41
N ALA A 52 2.45 10.60 6.55
CA ALA A 52 2.29 12.05 6.63
C ALA A 52 3.29 12.79 5.72
N GLU A 53 4.55 12.38 5.74
CA GLU A 53 5.59 12.98 4.90
C GLU A 53 5.46 12.65 3.42
N LEU A 54 5.00 11.44 3.07
CA LEU A 54 4.66 11.10 1.70
C LEU A 54 3.54 12.00 1.16
N ARG A 55 2.45 12.20 1.92
CA ARG A 55 1.37 13.14 1.53
C ARG A 55 1.91 14.54 1.28
N ARG A 56 2.74 15.05 2.20
CA ARG A 56 3.33 16.39 2.09
C ARG A 56 4.19 16.54 0.83
N ARG A 57 4.98 15.52 0.51
CA ARG A 57 5.95 15.55 -0.60
C ARG A 57 5.35 15.22 -1.97
N VAL A 58 4.32 14.38 -2.02
CA VAL A 58 3.66 13.99 -3.27
C VAL A 58 2.64 15.04 -3.72
N ARG A 59 1.93 15.69 -2.79
CA ARG A 59 0.95 16.73 -3.11
C ARG A 59 1.42 17.78 -4.13
N PRO A 60 2.63 18.39 -4.03
CA PRO A 60 3.08 19.37 -5.01
C PRO A 60 3.49 18.77 -6.37
N LEU A 61 3.60 17.45 -6.50
CA LEU A 61 4.01 16.75 -7.73
C LEU A 61 2.82 16.29 -8.58
N CYS A 62 1.60 16.36 -8.06
CA CYS A 62 0.39 15.88 -8.73
C CYS A 62 -0.57 17.03 -9.01
N LEU A 63 -1.20 17.03 -10.20
CA LEU A 63 -2.23 18.02 -10.56
C LEU A 63 -3.52 17.77 -9.76
N SER A 64 -3.93 16.50 -9.66
CA SER A 64 -5.06 16.04 -8.86
C SER A 64 -4.57 15.42 -7.55
N PRO A 65 -5.21 15.71 -6.41
CA PRO A 65 -4.81 15.14 -5.12
C PRO A 65 -5.16 13.65 -5.05
N VAL A 66 -4.15 12.81 -4.78
CA VAL A 66 -4.33 11.38 -4.49
C VAL A 66 -4.34 11.12 -2.99
N ARG A 67 -5.27 10.28 -2.50
CA ARG A 67 -5.26 9.85 -1.10
C ARG A 67 -4.12 8.87 -0.89
N ILE A 68 -3.33 9.06 0.18
CA ILE A 68 -2.22 8.14 0.51
C ILE A 68 -2.46 7.64 1.92
N GLU A 69 -2.63 6.34 2.10
CA GLU A 69 -2.88 5.72 3.40
C GLU A 69 -1.86 4.63 3.71
N GLY A 70 -1.59 4.41 4.99
CA GLY A 70 -0.83 3.25 5.44
C GLY A 70 -1.75 2.04 5.60
N SER A 71 -1.31 0.88 5.12
CA SER A 71 -2.02 -0.38 5.33
C SER A 71 -2.22 -0.66 6.82
N GLN A 72 -3.39 -1.21 7.17
CA GLN A 72 -3.72 -1.65 8.52
C GLN A 72 -3.37 -3.12 8.79
N LEU A 73 -3.04 -3.88 7.74
CA LEU A 73 -2.75 -5.33 7.85
C LEU A 73 -1.37 -5.62 8.46
N GLY A 74 -0.50 -4.61 8.57
CA GLY A 74 0.81 -4.75 9.19
C GLY A 74 1.64 -5.88 8.57
N ASP A 75 2.31 -6.65 9.43
CA ASP A 75 3.22 -7.73 9.03
C ASP A 75 2.48 -8.96 8.47
N GLU A 76 1.17 -9.07 8.73
CA GLU A 76 0.34 -10.19 8.26
C GLU A 76 -0.11 -10.01 6.81
N ALA A 77 0.07 -8.81 6.22
CA ALA A 77 -0.43 -8.48 4.89
C ALA A 77 -0.04 -9.50 3.81
N VAL A 78 1.20 -9.99 3.85
CA VAL A 78 1.70 -10.98 2.88
C VAL A 78 1.06 -12.34 3.11
N GLY A 79 0.99 -12.79 4.35
CA GLY A 79 0.39 -14.08 4.70
C GLY A 79 -1.10 -14.14 4.36
N LEU A 80 -1.84 -13.08 4.71
CA LEU A 80 -3.26 -12.95 4.38
C LEU A 80 -3.49 -12.93 2.86
N GLY A 81 -2.65 -12.20 2.12
CA GLY A 81 -2.70 -12.18 0.66
C GLY A 81 -2.45 -13.57 0.06
N ALA A 82 -1.47 -14.30 0.56
CA ALA A 82 -1.16 -15.65 0.09
C ALA A 82 -2.33 -16.63 0.33
N VAL A 83 -2.94 -16.59 1.51
CA VAL A 83 -4.12 -17.40 1.82
C VAL A 83 -5.30 -17.01 0.91
N ARG A 84 -5.54 -15.72 0.70
CA ARG A 84 -6.61 -15.26 -0.20
C ARG A 84 -6.40 -15.74 -1.64
N LEU A 85 -5.17 -15.63 -2.15
CA LEU A 85 -4.82 -16.13 -3.49
C LEU A 85 -5.03 -17.65 -3.61
N ALA A 86 -4.68 -18.42 -2.58
CA ALA A 86 -4.91 -19.86 -2.57
C ALA A 86 -6.41 -20.20 -2.58
N LEU A 87 -7.22 -19.47 -1.80
CA LEU A 87 -8.68 -19.63 -1.78
C LEU A 87 -9.31 -19.24 -3.12
N ASP A 88 -8.91 -18.10 -3.71
CA ASP A 88 -9.38 -17.68 -5.03
C ASP A 88 -9.13 -18.77 -6.08
N ARG A 89 -7.95 -19.40 -6.02
CA ARG A 89 -7.60 -20.49 -6.94
C ARG A 89 -8.47 -21.74 -6.75
N ILE A 90 -8.75 -22.11 -5.50
CA ILE A 90 -9.61 -23.25 -5.17
C ILE A 90 -11.05 -22.99 -5.65
N ASP A 91 -11.57 -21.78 -5.43
CA ASP A 91 -12.90 -21.40 -5.88
C ASP A 91 -13.00 -21.47 -7.41
N GLU A 92 -12.03 -20.91 -8.14
CA GLU A 92 -11.97 -21.01 -9.60
C GLU A 92 -12.01 -22.46 -10.10
N ASP A 93 -11.23 -23.34 -9.49
CA ASP A 93 -11.14 -24.74 -9.91
C ASP A 93 -12.44 -25.51 -9.58
N LEU A 94 -13.05 -25.26 -8.42
CA LEU A 94 -14.31 -25.90 -8.01
C LEU A 94 -15.48 -25.50 -8.92
N PHE A 95 -15.65 -24.19 -9.19
CA PHE A 95 -16.74 -23.70 -10.04
C PHE A 95 -16.53 -24.00 -11.53
N ARG A 96 -15.30 -24.30 -11.96
CA ARG A 96 -15.04 -24.79 -13.31
C ARG A 96 -15.56 -26.20 -13.51
N LEU A 97 -15.38 -27.08 -12.53
CA LEU A 97 -15.82 -28.48 -12.58
C LEU A 97 -17.35 -28.61 -12.62
N ASP A 98 -18.07 -27.80 -11.84
CA ASP A 98 -19.54 -27.83 -11.79
C ASP A 98 -20.20 -27.49 -13.15
N ARG A 99 -19.57 -26.59 -13.92
CA ARG A 99 -20.01 -26.23 -15.28
C ARG A 99 -19.80 -27.33 -16.32
N ASP A 100 -18.80 -28.18 -16.13
CA ASP A 100 -18.53 -29.30 -17.03
C ASP A 100 -19.47 -30.48 -16.72
N VAL A 101 -19.82 -30.71 -15.45
CA VAL A 101 -20.79 -31.74 -15.04
C VAL A 101 -22.20 -31.43 -15.56
N THR A 102 -22.61 -30.16 -15.57
CA THR A 102 -23.97 -29.76 -16.02
C THR A 102 -24.13 -29.79 -17.56
N ARG A 103 -23.03 -29.94 -18.32
CA ARG A 103 -23.03 -29.99 -19.79
C ARG A 103 -23.03 -31.41 -20.37
N THR A 104 -22.97 -32.44 -19.53
CA THR A 104 -22.99 -33.86 -19.93
C THR A 104 -24.35 -34.46 -19.61
#